data_AF-A0AAV9P626-F1
#
_entry.id   AF-A0AAV9P626-F1
#
_cell.length_a   1.000
_cell.length_b   1.000
_cell.length_c   1.000
_cell.angle_alpha   90.00
_cell.angle_beta   90.00
_cell.angle_gamma   90.00
#
_symmetry.space_group_name_H-M   'P 1'
#
loop_
_entity.id
_entity.type
_entity.pdbx_description
1 polymer ?
#
loop_
_entity_poly.entity_id
_entity_poly.type
_entity_poly.pdbx_seq_one_letter_code
_entity_poly.pdbx_strand_id
1 'polypeptide(L)'
;MLKIWSMKQQQQKSDAASGQSKKKKVTAAQLRVQKDLSELSLGTTMTTHFPNPDDILNFTLTLTPDEGLYKSGIFTFTFAISQNFPHEPPKVKCKEKIYHPNIDLEGNVCLNILREDWKPVLNLNAVIVGLQFLFLEPNAQDPLNKDAANDLQQDRDRFRRNVRSAMGGGSVRGESFDRVMK
;
A
#
# COMPACT_ATOMS: atom_id res chain seq x y z
N MET A 1 -3.75 -43.62 21.67
CA MET A 1 -3.56 -42.15 21.57
C MET A 1 -2.40 -41.58 22.41
N LEU A 2 -1.85 -42.29 23.41
CA LEU A 2 -0.73 -41.80 24.26
C LEU A 2 0.68 -41.80 23.61
N LYS A 3 0.95 -42.67 22.62
CA LYS A 3 2.27 -42.78 21.98
C LYS A 3 2.66 -41.56 21.11
N ILE A 4 1.68 -40.91 20.46
CA ILE A 4 1.92 -39.77 19.56
C ILE A 4 2.34 -38.52 20.35
N TRP A 5 1.80 -38.33 21.55
CA TRP A 5 2.13 -37.19 22.41
C TRP A 5 3.53 -37.32 23.04
N SER A 6 3.91 -38.55 23.44
CA SER A 6 5.24 -38.86 23.97
C SER A 6 6.35 -38.62 22.93
N MET A 7 6.12 -39.02 21.67
CA MET A 7 7.07 -38.80 20.58
C MET A 7 7.24 -37.31 20.26
N LYS A 8 6.15 -36.53 20.30
CA LYS A 8 6.17 -35.08 20.07
C LYS A 8 6.92 -34.32 21.17
N GLN A 9 6.83 -34.78 22.42
CA GLN A 9 7.60 -34.22 23.53
C GLN A 9 9.10 -34.59 23.47
N GLN A 10 9.43 -35.81 23.04
CA GLN A 10 10.84 -36.21 22.83
C GLN A 10 11.47 -35.45 21.66
N GLN A 11 10.72 -35.22 20.58
CA GLN A 11 11.19 -34.45 19.43
C GLN A 11 11.33 -32.95 19.74
N GLN A 12 10.44 -32.38 20.55
CA GLN A 12 10.59 -31.00 21.03
C GLN A 12 11.77 -30.81 21.98
N LYS A 13 12.13 -31.84 22.77
CA LYS A 13 13.30 -31.82 23.64
C LYS A 13 14.61 -31.99 22.86
N SER A 14 14.64 -32.80 21.79
CA SER A 14 15.81 -32.90 20.91
C SER A 14 16.06 -31.62 20.11
N ASP A 15 15.00 -30.95 19.65
CA ASP A 15 15.09 -29.70 18.89
C ASP A 15 15.50 -28.49 19.75
N ALA A 16 15.31 -28.56 21.08
CA ALA A 16 15.76 -27.54 22.02
C ALA A 16 17.23 -27.70 22.41
N ALA A 17 17.78 -28.92 22.30
CA ALA A 17 19.17 -29.23 22.68
C ALA A 17 20.18 -29.00 21.54
N SER A 18 19.73 -28.89 20.28
CA SER A 18 20.61 -28.83 19.11
C SER A 18 21.03 -27.42 18.68
N GLY A 19 20.56 -26.35 19.34
CA GLY A 19 20.96 -24.97 19.01
C GLY A 19 20.68 -24.52 17.57
N GLN A 20 19.96 -25.31 16.78
CA GLN A 20 19.60 -24.96 15.41
C GLN A 20 18.48 -23.93 15.45
N SER A 21 18.74 -22.74 14.92
CA SER A 21 17.72 -21.75 14.60
C SER A 21 16.62 -22.42 13.79
N LYS A 22 15.47 -22.69 14.41
CA LYS A 22 14.32 -23.30 13.74
C LYS A 22 13.98 -22.47 12.51
N LYS A 23 14.13 -23.04 11.30
CA LYS A 23 13.66 -22.40 10.06
C LYS A 23 12.20 -21.98 10.31
N LYS A 24 11.93 -20.67 10.22
CA LYS A 24 10.58 -20.14 10.40
C LYS A 24 9.66 -20.86 9.41
N LYS A 25 8.57 -21.45 9.91
CA LYS A 25 7.57 -22.06 9.05
C LYS A 25 6.94 -20.97 8.20
N VAL A 26 6.91 -21.17 6.89
CA VAL A 26 6.25 -20.27 5.94
C VAL A 26 4.75 -20.29 6.21
N THR A 27 4.13 -19.12 6.36
CA THR A 27 2.69 -19.00 6.61
C THR A 27 1.89 -19.00 5.31
N ALA A 28 0.58 -19.26 5.38
CA ALA A 28 -0.30 -19.19 4.22
C ALA A 28 -0.31 -17.80 3.56
N ALA A 29 -0.28 -16.73 4.39
CA ALA A 29 -0.14 -15.36 3.93
C ALA A 29 1.17 -15.16 3.15
N GLN A 30 2.30 -15.66 3.67
CA GLN A 30 3.59 -15.58 2.97
C GLN A 30 3.58 -16.33 1.64
N LEU A 31 3.03 -17.55 1.58
CA LEU A 31 2.89 -18.30 0.33
C LEU A 31 2.04 -17.53 -0.70
N ARG A 32 0.95 -16.92 -0.23
CA ARG A 32 0.06 -16.14 -1.09
C ARG A 32 0.72 -14.86 -1.59
N VAL A 33 1.41 -14.11 -0.74
CA VAL A 33 2.16 -12.91 -1.12
C VAL A 33 3.29 -13.24 -2.09
N GLN A 34 4.03 -14.32 -1.86
CA GLN A 34 5.07 -14.78 -2.76
C GLN A 34 4.52 -15.06 -4.17
N LYS A 35 3.34 -15.68 -4.26
CA LYS A 35 2.64 -15.87 -5.53
C LYS A 35 2.27 -14.52 -6.17
N ASP A 36 1.58 -13.64 -5.43
CA ASP A 36 1.15 -12.34 -5.93
C ASP A 36 2.33 -11.48 -6.43
N LEU A 37 3.48 -11.52 -5.74
CA LEU A 37 4.71 -10.82 -6.14
C LEU A 37 5.36 -11.43 -7.39
N SER A 38 5.31 -12.75 -7.56
CA SER A 38 5.84 -13.42 -8.75
C SER A 38 5.05 -13.13 -10.03
N GLU A 39 3.77 -12.76 -9.88
CA GLU A 39 2.86 -12.39 -10.95
C GLU A 39 2.75 -10.86 -11.13
N LEU A 40 3.53 -10.09 -10.36
CA LEU A 40 3.44 -8.64 -10.35
C LEU A 40 3.97 -8.05 -11.66
N SER A 41 3.12 -7.27 -12.33
CA SER A 41 3.47 -6.58 -13.57
C SER A 41 3.45 -5.08 -13.33
N LEU A 42 4.62 -4.52 -13.00
CA LEU A 42 4.77 -3.08 -12.78
C LEU A 42 5.11 -2.41 -14.11
N GLY A 43 4.32 -1.40 -14.49
CA GLY A 43 4.70 -0.47 -15.56
C GLY A 43 5.93 0.36 -15.19
N THR A 44 6.38 1.21 -16.11
CA THR A 44 7.55 2.09 -15.93
C THR A 44 7.38 3.16 -14.85
N THR A 45 6.14 3.43 -14.45
CA THR A 45 5.77 4.45 -13.44
C THR A 45 5.85 3.93 -12.01
N MET A 46 6.15 2.65 -11.78
CA MET A 46 6.06 2.04 -10.46
C MET A 46 7.28 1.20 -10.12
N THR A 47 7.68 1.21 -8.85
CA THR A 47 8.79 0.37 -8.36
C THR A 47 8.53 -0.04 -6.92
N THR A 48 8.75 -1.31 -6.59
CA THR A 48 8.69 -1.81 -5.22
C THR A 48 10.06 -1.83 -4.56
N HIS A 49 10.11 -1.57 -3.27
CA HIS A 49 11.31 -1.67 -2.45
C HIS A 49 11.02 -2.47 -1.17
N PHE A 50 11.87 -3.45 -0.89
CA PHE A 50 11.79 -4.32 0.28
C PHE A 50 12.94 -3.99 1.23
N PRO A 51 12.71 -3.25 2.33
CA PRO A 51 13.77 -2.86 3.26
C PRO A 51 14.48 -4.07 3.90
N ASN A 52 13.73 -5.15 4.10
CA ASN A 52 14.24 -6.42 4.56
C ASN A 52 13.90 -7.51 3.53
N PRO A 53 14.89 -8.12 2.86
CA PRO A 53 14.66 -9.21 1.90
C PRO A 53 13.95 -10.44 2.48
N ASP A 54 14.06 -10.66 3.79
CA ASP A 54 13.40 -11.77 4.49
C ASP A 54 11.95 -11.45 4.91
N ASP A 55 11.51 -10.20 4.73
CA ASP A 55 10.17 -9.74 5.06
C ASP A 55 9.44 -9.21 3.82
N ILE A 56 8.83 -10.12 3.08
CA ILE A 56 8.01 -9.79 1.91
C ILE A 56 6.63 -9.24 2.28
N LEU A 57 6.24 -9.24 3.57
CA LEU A 57 4.93 -8.77 4.02
C LEU A 57 4.92 -7.26 4.28
N ASN A 58 6.09 -6.64 4.39
CA ASN A 58 6.24 -5.21 4.59
C ASN A 58 7.17 -4.62 3.51
N PHE A 59 6.62 -3.81 2.63
CA PHE A 59 7.37 -3.18 1.56
C PHE A 59 6.82 -1.80 1.22
N THR A 60 7.53 -1.07 0.37
CA THR A 60 7.06 0.20 -0.16
C THR A 60 6.88 0.13 -1.66
N LEU A 61 5.86 0.81 -2.18
CA LEU A 61 5.65 1.07 -3.60
C LEU A 61 5.92 2.56 -3.85
N THR A 62 6.82 2.87 -4.78
CA THR A 62 6.98 4.21 -5.33
C THR A 62 6.18 4.31 -6.63
N LEU A 63 5.31 5.31 -6.73
CA LEU A 63 4.54 5.67 -7.92
C LEU A 63 5.04 7.04 -8.44
N THR A 64 5.40 7.08 -9.71
CA THR A 64 5.79 8.29 -10.44
C THR A 64 4.89 8.44 -11.66
N PRO A 65 3.74 9.14 -11.55
CA PRO A 65 2.83 9.34 -12.68
C PRO A 65 3.52 10.09 -13.82
N ASP A 66 3.34 9.61 -15.05
CA ASP A 66 3.86 10.20 -16.28
C ASP A 66 2.81 11.01 -17.06
N GLU A 67 1.56 10.96 -16.62
CA GLU A 67 0.42 11.73 -17.13
C GLU A 67 -0.51 12.21 -16.00
N GLY A 68 -1.61 12.86 -16.38
CA GLY A 68 -2.61 13.36 -15.42
C GLY A 68 -2.15 14.57 -14.62
N LEU A 69 -2.91 14.89 -13.56
CA LEU A 69 -2.70 16.07 -12.73
C LEU A 69 -1.48 15.97 -11.82
N TYR A 70 -1.11 14.75 -11.45
CA TYR A 70 0.01 14.44 -10.55
C TYR A 70 1.29 14.03 -11.29
N LYS A 71 1.33 14.28 -12.60
CA LYS A 71 2.51 14.04 -13.44
C LYS A 71 3.76 14.64 -12.81
N SER A 72 4.87 13.90 -12.86
CA SER A 72 6.20 14.29 -12.34
C SER A 72 6.31 14.34 -10.81
N GLY A 73 5.26 13.98 -10.07
CA GLY A 73 5.34 13.70 -8.64
C GLY A 73 5.95 12.34 -8.34
N ILE A 74 6.50 12.18 -7.14
CA ILE A 74 6.96 10.90 -6.58
C ILE A 74 6.16 10.64 -5.30
N PHE A 75 5.42 9.55 -5.26
CA PHE A 75 4.55 9.18 -4.14
C PHE A 75 4.94 7.81 -3.62
N THR A 76 5.12 7.67 -2.32
CA THR A 76 5.53 6.42 -1.70
C THR A 76 4.40 5.86 -0.84
N PHE A 77 4.04 4.61 -1.08
CA PHE A 77 3.03 3.88 -0.32
C PHE A 77 3.70 2.77 0.50
N THR A 78 3.38 2.71 1.79
CA THR A 78 3.71 1.55 2.62
C THR A 78 2.65 0.48 2.43
N PHE A 79 3.09 -0.77 2.32
CA PHE A 79 2.26 -1.96 2.33
C PHE A 79 2.62 -2.77 3.58
N ALA A 80 1.62 -3.07 4.41
CA ALA A 80 1.74 -3.94 5.57
C ALA A 80 0.68 -5.05 5.49
N ILE A 81 1.14 -6.28 5.27
CA ILE A 81 0.27 -7.45 5.02
C ILE A 81 0.16 -8.27 6.32
N SER A 82 -1.06 -8.49 6.79
CA SER A 82 -1.33 -9.28 7.99
C SER A 82 -1.21 -10.78 7.72
N GLN A 83 -1.13 -11.60 8.78
CA GLN A 83 -1.14 -13.06 8.66
C GLN A 83 -2.50 -13.62 8.20
N ASN A 84 -3.55 -12.79 8.18
CA ASN A 84 -4.88 -13.17 7.71
C ASN A 84 -5.03 -12.96 6.19
N PHE A 85 -4.03 -12.43 5.49
CA PHE A 85 -4.06 -12.30 4.03
C PHE A 85 -4.21 -13.70 3.38
N PRO A 86 -5.12 -13.87 2.39
CA PRO A 86 -5.87 -12.85 1.65
C PRO A 86 -7.30 -12.58 2.16
N HIS A 87 -7.68 -13.08 3.34
CA HIS A 87 -9.01 -12.80 3.90
C HIS A 87 -9.17 -11.33 4.32
N GLU A 88 -8.09 -10.71 4.79
CA GLU A 88 -7.98 -9.27 4.99
C GLU A 88 -7.15 -8.63 3.87
N PRO A 89 -7.47 -7.38 3.44
CA PRO A 89 -6.66 -6.64 2.50
C PRO A 89 -5.32 -6.22 3.13
N PRO A 90 -4.31 -5.86 2.31
CA PRO A 90 -3.12 -5.19 2.80
C PRO A 90 -3.49 -3.83 3.42
N LYS A 91 -2.79 -3.43 4.48
CA LYS A 91 -2.86 -2.04 4.97
C LYS A 91 -1.94 -1.18 4.11
N VAL A 92 -2.52 -0.18 3.46
CA VAL A 92 -1.78 0.74 2.58
C VAL A 92 -1.86 2.16 3.12
N LYS A 93 -0.72 2.85 3.22
CA LYS A 93 -0.66 4.28 3.55
C LYS A 93 0.28 5.05 2.65
N CYS A 94 -0.13 6.22 2.20
CA CYS A 94 0.75 7.21 1.58
C CYS A 94 1.71 7.77 2.64
N LYS A 95 2.99 7.93 2.30
CA LYS A 95 3.99 8.48 3.23
C LYS A 95 3.98 10.00 3.23
N GLU A 96 3.79 10.60 2.08
CA GLU A 96 3.82 12.04 1.90
C GLU A 96 2.44 12.66 2.14
N LYS A 97 2.41 13.83 2.78
CA LYS A 97 1.20 14.64 2.91
C LYS A 97 0.92 15.33 1.58
N ILE A 98 -0.11 14.88 0.86
CA ILE A 98 -0.44 15.34 -0.50
C ILE A 98 -1.87 15.87 -0.62
N TYR A 99 -2.09 16.74 -1.61
CA TYR A 99 -3.40 17.28 -1.91
C TYR A 99 -4.16 16.36 -2.88
N HIS A 100 -4.92 15.39 -2.34
CA HIS A 100 -5.63 14.38 -3.12
C HIS A 100 -7.01 14.06 -2.51
N PRO A 101 -8.12 13.98 -3.29
CA PRO A 101 -9.47 13.71 -2.76
C PRO A 101 -9.58 12.42 -1.92
N ASN A 102 -8.94 11.34 -2.37
CA ASN A 102 -9.03 10.02 -1.76
C ASN A 102 -7.91 9.71 -0.75
N ILE A 103 -7.06 10.67 -0.37
CA ILE A 103 -5.97 10.48 0.60
C ILE A 103 -6.04 11.60 1.63
N ASP A 104 -6.12 11.26 2.92
CA ASP A 104 -6.09 12.27 4.00
C ASP A 104 -4.66 12.71 4.36
N LEU A 105 -4.58 13.66 5.29
CA LEU A 105 -3.34 14.25 5.74
C LEU A 105 -2.47 13.29 6.59
N GLU A 106 -3.04 12.16 7.04
CA GLU A 106 -2.33 11.10 7.77
C GLU A 106 -1.93 9.94 6.86
N GLY A 107 -2.15 10.09 5.55
CA GLY A 107 -1.78 9.13 4.51
C GLY A 107 -2.74 7.95 4.38
N ASN A 108 -3.90 7.95 5.03
CA ASN A 108 -4.88 6.89 4.81
C ASN A 108 -5.45 7.00 3.40
N VAL A 109 -5.64 5.85 2.74
CA VAL A 109 -6.10 5.78 1.34
C VAL A 109 -7.53 5.27 1.31
N CYS A 110 -8.41 5.98 0.60
CA CYS A 110 -9.75 5.52 0.27
C CYS A 110 -9.76 4.87 -1.12
N LEU A 111 -9.54 3.57 -1.13
CA LEU A 111 -9.68 2.70 -2.30
C LEU A 111 -10.64 1.58 -1.89
N ASN A 112 -11.76 1.44 -2.59
CA ASN A 112 -12.84 0.51 -2.27
C ASN A 112 -12.35 -0.94 -2.07
N ILE A 113 -11.42 -1.40 -2.91
CA ILE A 113 -10.83 -2.74 -2.80
C ILE A 113 -9.89 -2.92 -1.60
N LEU A 114 -9.58 -1.87 -0.84
CA LEU A 114 -8.92 -1.98 0.48
C LEU A 114 -9.91 -2.04 1.64
N ARG A 115 -11.22 -2.06 1.34
CA ARG A 115 -12.32 -1.98 2.31
C ARG A 115 -13.46 -2.91 1.91
N GLU A 116 -14.64 -2.37 1.59
CA GLU A 116 -15.89 -3.10 1.35
C GLU A 116 -15.82 -4.05 0.14
N ASP A 117 -15.06 -3.67 -0.89
CA ASP A 117 -14.95 -4.44 -2.13
C ASP A 117 -13.78 -5.42 -2.14
N TRP A 118 -13.03 -5.53 -1.02
CA TRP A 118 -12.00 -6.55 -0.91
C TRP A 118 -12.62 -7.94 -0.98
N LYS A 119 -12.02 -8.80 -1.81
CA LYS A 119 -12.32 -10.23 -1.89
C LYS A 119 -10.99 -11.00 -1.94
N PRO A 120 -10.90 -12.19 -1.32
CA PRO A 120 -9.66 -12.99 -1.34
C PRO A 120 -9.16 -13.38 -2.74
N VAL A 121 -9.98 -13.24 -3.78
CA VAL A 121 -9.59 -13.45 -5.19
C VAL A 121 -8.76 -12.29 -5.75
N LEU A 122 -8.86 -11.09 -5.17
CA LEU A 122 -8.02 -9.94 -5.54
C LEU A 122 -6.59 -10.18 -5.06
N ASN A 123 -5.62 -9.62 -5.80
CA ASN A 123 -4.20 -9.77 -5.54
C ASN A 123 -3.51 -8.41 -5.37
N LEU A 124 -2.23 -8.41 -5.01
CA LEU A 124 -1.45 -7.17 -4.86
C LEU A 124 -1.39 -6.34 -6.14
N ASN A 125 -1.40 -6.97 -7.32
CA ASN A 125 -1.44 -6.26 -8.59
C ASN A 125 -2.72 -5.41 -8.74
N ALA A 126 -3.89 -5.95 -8.36
CA ALA A 126 -5.15 -5.21 -8.38
C ALA A 126 -5.10 -3.97 -7.47
N VAL A 127 -4.50 -4.10 -6.29
CA VAL A 127 -4.32 -2.96 -5.36
C VAL A 127 -3.39 -1.91 -5.97
N ILE A 128 -2.26 -2.32 -6.53
CA ILE A 128 -1.25 -1.41 -7.12
C ILE A 128 -1.82 -0.66 -8.33
N VAL A 129 -2.55 -1.35 -9.21
CA VAL A 129 -3.26 -0.71 -10.34
C VAL A 129 -4.36 0.23 -9.83
N GLY A 130 -5.11 -0.17 -8.80
CA GLY A 130 -6.10 0.69 -8.17
C GLY A 130 -5.49 1.99 -7.59
N LEU A 131 -4.32 1.90 -6.96
CA LEU A 131 -3.57 3.08 -6.52
C LEU A 131 -3.18 3.97 -7.69
N GLN A 132 -2.61 3.41 -8.78
CA GLN A 132 -2.27 4.19 -9.97
C GLN A 132 -3.50 4.92 -10.53
N PHE A 133 -4.65 4.23 -10.60
CA PHE A 133 -5.88 4.80 -11.14
C PHE A 133 -6.37 6.01 -10.33
N LEU A 134 -6.21 6.02 -9.01
CA LEU A 134 -6.56 7.20 -8.19
C LEU A 134 -5.81 8.47 -8.62
N PHE A 135 -4.57 8.35 -9.11
CA PHE A 135 -3.78 9.50 -9.58
C PHE A 135 -4.14 9.93 -11.01
N LEU A 136 -4.74 9.04 -11.80
CA LEU A 136 -5.21 9.35 -13.14
C LEU A 136 -6.61 9.99 -13.08
N GLU A 137 -7.51 9.34 -12.35
CA GLU A 137 -8.92 9.73 -12.21
C GLU A 137 -9.29 9.81 -10.72
N PRO A 138 -8.96 10.91 -10.03
CA PRO A 138 -9.32 11.09 -8.64
C PRO A 138 -10.84 11.08 -8.46
N ASN A 139 -11.32 10.44 -7.39
CA ASN A 139 -12.74 10.29 -7.13
C ASN A 139 -13.20 11.28 -6.05
N ALA A 140 -14.21 12.10 -6.38
CA ALA A 140 -14.80 13.04 -5.42
C ALA A 140 -15.97 12.43 -4.60
N GLN A 141 -16.37 11.18 -4.87
CA GLN A 141 -17.31 10.43 -4.05
C GLN A 141 -16.60 9.87 -2.81
N ASP A 142 -17.24 9.99 -1.65
CA ASP A 142 -16.72 9.60 -0.34
C ASP A 142 -15.26 10.04 -0.08
N PRO A 143 -14.96 11.35 -0.22
CA PRO A 143 -13.58 11.83 -0.16
C PRO A 143 -13.07 11.87 1.28
N LEU A 144 -11.77 11.57 1.45
CA LEU A 144 -11.06 11.78 2.70
C LEU A 144 -10.62 13.24 2.85
N ASN A 145 -10.26 13.88 1.74
CA ASN A 145 -9.95 15.30 1.67
C ASN A 145 -11.09 16.05 0.97
N LYS A 146 -12.00 16.62 1.77
CA LYS A 146 -13.19 17.32 1.28
C LYS A 146 -12.84 18.58 0.46
N ASP A 147 -11.78 19.29 0.83
CA ASP A 147 -11.35 20.49 0.09
C ASP A 147 -10.87 20.14 -1.32
N ALA A 148 -10.04 19.10 -1.43
CA ALA A 148 -9.56 18.59 -2.72
C ALA A 148 -10.73 18.10 -3.60
N ALA A 149 -11.70 17.39 -3.01
CA ALA A 149 -12.88 16.92 -3.72
C ALA A 149 -13.80 18.07 -4.19
N ASN A 150 -14.03 19.06 -3.34
CA ASN A 150 -14.82 20.24 -3.67
C ASN A 150 -14.19 21.04 -4.82
N ASP A 151 -12.87 21.24 -4.77
CA ASP A 151 -12.14 21.88 -5.87
C ASP A 151 -12.27 21.06 -7.16
N LEU A 152 -12.11 19.73 -7.10
CA LEU A 152 -12.25 18.85 -8.27
C LEU A 152 -13.64 18.94 -8.92
N GLN A 153 -14.71 19.00 -8.12
CA GLN A 153 -16.09 19.07 -8.62
C GLN A 153 -16.48 20.46 -9.13
N GLN A 154 -16.10 21.52 -8.40
CA GLN A 154 -16.61 22.87 -8.65
C GLN A 154 -15.72 23.68 -9.59
N ASP A 155 -14.41 23.47 -9.58
CA ASP A 155 -13.45 24.30 -10.32
C ASP A 155 -12.16 23.50 -10.58
N ARG A 156 -12.18 22.76 -11.69
CA ARG A 156 -11.06 21.89 -12.09
C ARG A 156 -9.75 22.65 -12.28
N ASP A 157 -9.81 23.92 -12.67
CA ASP A 157 -8.61 24.74 -12.84
C ASP A 157 -8.02 25.15 -11.49
N ARG A 158 -8.86 25.48 -10.50
CA ARG A 158 -8.40 25.68 -9.11
C ARG A 158 -7.82 24.40 -8.54
N PHE A 159 -8.47 23.26 -8.75
CA PHE A 159 -7.92 21.97 -8.34
C PHE A 159 -6.52 21.75 -8.93
N ARG A 160 -6.36 21.95 -10.25
CA ARG A 160 -5.07 21.84 -10.95
C ARG A 160 -4.00 22.78 -10.38
N ARG A 161 -4.34 24.04 -10.08
CA ARG A 161 -3.40 25.01 -9.47
C ARG A 161 -2.99 24.57 -8.06
N ASN A 162 -3.94 24.12 -7.26
CA ASN A 162 -3.71 23.67 -5.89
C ASN A 162 -2.86 22.40 -5.85
N VAL A 163 -3.13 21.42 -6.71
CA VAL A 163 -2.28 20.21 -6.86
C VAL A 163 -0.84 20.60 -7.19
N ARG A 164 -0.63 21.47 -8.20
CA ARG A 164 0.73 21.92 -8.57
C ARG A 164 1.44 22.66 -7.43
N SER A 165 0.73 23.54 -6.73
CA SER A 165 1.29 24.28 -5.60
C SER A 165 1.68 23.33 -4.46
N ALA A 166 0.77 22.42 -4.07
CA ALA A 166 1.02 21.42 -3.04
C ALA A 166 2.18 20.50 -3.39
N MET A 167 2.24 19.98 -4.63
CA MET A 167 3.34 19.11 -5.07
C MET A 167 4.71 19.80 -5.01
N GLY A 168 4.75 21.13 -5.10
CA GLY A 168 5.96 21.94 -4.94
C GLY A 168 6.38 22.21 -3.49
N GLY A 169 5.65 21.68 -2.50
CA GLY A 169 5.85 22.00 -1.08
C GLY A 169 5.12 23.26 -0.63
N GLY A 170 4.11 23.69 -1.39
CA GLY A 170 3.28 24.85 -1.06
C GLY A 170 2.25 24.56 0.01
N SER A 171 1.35 25.53 0.21
CA SER A 171 0.21 25.39 1.13
C SER A 171 -1.11 25.70 0.43
N VAL A 172 -2.16 24.98 0.79
CA VAL A 172 -3.53 25.18 0.28
C VAL A 172 -4.44 25.35 1.49
N ARG A 173 -5.19 26.46 1.55
CA ARG A 173 -6.11 26.77 2.67
C ARG A 173 -5.46 26.73 4.07
N GLY A 174 -4.18 27.08 4.16
CA GLY A 174 -3.41 27.09 5.41
C GLY A 174 -2.75 25.76 5.76
N GLU A 175 -3.05 24.68 5.04
CA GLU A 175 -2.38 23.39 5.19
C GLU A 175 -1.13 23.32 4.30
N SER A 176 0.03 23.06 4.89
CA SER A 176 1.27 22.79 4.15
C SER A 176 1.35 21.33 3.70
N PHE A 177 1.90 21.11 2.51
CA PHE A 177 2.07 19.79 1.88
C PHE A 177 3.55 19.49 1.62
N ASP A 178 3.88 18.22 1.53
CA ASP A 178 5.25 17.79 1.25
C ASP A 178 5.62 18.07 -0.22
N ARG A 179 6.87 18.48 -0.44
CA ARG A 179 7.40 18.59 -1.81
C ARG A 179 7.64 17.19 -2.37
N VAL A 180 6.90 16.85 -3.43
CA VAL A 180 6.96 15.55 -4.12
C VAL A 180 7.40 15.66 -5.59
N MET A 181 7.56 16.88 -6.12
CA MET A 181 8.20 17.08 -7.42
C MET A 181 9.69 16.80 -7.34
N LYS A 182 10.23 16.18 -8.40
CA LYS A 182 11.68 16.07 -8.63
C LYS A 182 12.40 17.43 -8.59
#